data_AF-A0A4S8QAA0-F1
#
_entry.id   AF-A0A4S8QAA0-F1
#
_cell.length_a   1.000
_cell.length_b   1.000
_cell.length_c   1.000
_cell.angle_alpha   90.00
_cell.angle_beta   90.00
_cell.angle_gamma   90.00
#
_symmetry.space_group_name_H-M   'P 1'
#
loop_
_entity.id
_entity.type
_entity.pdbx_description
1 polymer ?
#
loop_
_entity_poly.entity_id
_entity_poly.type
_entity_poly.pdbx_seq_one_letter_code
_entity_poly.pdbx_strand_id
1 'polypeptide(L)'
;MTHPTSRDIAARRRNARQANYRSRLLGVAEMLDILGVSRSTWQEWRAYGKTPRCYKLPNGRVVCREDEFDRWLESLLDNTEVYA
;
A
#
# COMPACT_ATOMS: atom_id res chain seq x y z
N MET A 1 -18.57 -33.29 -14.35
CA MET A 1 -19.02 -31.89 -14.18
C MET A 1 -18.60 -31.42 -12.80
N THR A 2 -17.48 -30.71 -12.70
CA THR A 2 -16.97 -30.15 -11.44
C THR A 2 -16.96 -28.63 -11.57
N HIS A 3 -17.91 -27.96 -10.92
CA HIS A 3 -17.90 -26.51 -10.80
C HIS A 3 -16.85 -26.10 -9.76
N PRO A 4 -15.93 -25.18 -10.07
CA PRO A 4 -15.05 -24.61 -9.05
C PRO A 4 -15.89 -23.77 -8.07
N THR A 5 -15.62 -23.94 -6.78
CA THR A 5 -16.42 -23.37 -5.70
C THR A 5 -16.10 -21.89 -5.53
N SER A 6 -17.04 -21.08 -5.01
CA SER A 6 -16.86 -19.64 -4.73
C SER A 6 -15.58 -19.30 -3.92
N ARG A 7 -15.07 -20.25 -3.13
CA ARG A 7 -13.81 -20.15 -2.38
C ARG A 7 -12.54 -20.14 -3.27
N ASP A 8 -12.61 -20.75 -4.45
CA ASP A 8 -11.51 -20.85 -5.41
C ASP A 8 -11.27 -19.52 -6.15
N ILE A 9 -12.30 -18.68 -6.29
CA ILE A 9 -12.21 -17.38 -6.99
C ILE A 9 -11.42 -16.36 -6.15
N ALA A 10 -11.67 -16.32 -4.83
CA ALA A 10 -10.96 -15.43 -3.90
C ALA A 10 -9.50 -15.85 -3.67
N ALA A 11 -9.22 -17.15 -3.68
CA ALA A 11 -7.85 -17.69 -3.60
C ALA A 11 -7.04 -17.41 -4.88
N ARG A 12 -7.69 -17.48 -6.06
CA ARG A 12 -7.08 -17.09 -7.34
C ARG A 12 -6.74 -15.60 -7.41
N ARG A 13 -7.58 -14.71 -6.88
CA ARG A 13 -7.28 -13.27 -6.76
C ARG A 13 -6.08 -13.00 -5.84
N ARG A 14 -5.96 -13.74 -4.72
CA ARG A 14 -4.78 -13.67 -3.83
C ARG A 14 -3.51 -14.20 -4.50
N ASN A 15 -3.58 -15.35 -5.17
CA ASN A 15 -2.41 -15.95 -5.85
C ASN A 15 -1.93 -15.14 -7.07
N ALA A 16 -2.82 -14.47 -7.81
CA ALA A 16 -2.44 -13.59 -8.92
C ALA A 16 -1.79 -12.27 -8.47
N ARG A 17 -2.17 -11.74 -7.29
CA ARG A 17 -1.45 -10.65 -6.60
C ARG A 17 -0.04 -11.10 -6.17
N GLN A 18 0.08 -12.33 -5.66
CA GLN A 18 1.34 -12.89 -5.16
C GLN A 18 2.35 -13.19 -6.27
N ALA A 19 1.89 -13.58 -7.47
CA ALA A 19 2.75 -13.84 -8.63
C ALA A 19 3.29 -12.57 -9.32
N ASN A 20 2.69 -11.39 -9.07
CA ASN A 20 3.17 -10.09 -9.57
C ASN A 20 4.06 -9.33 -8.56
N TYR A 21 4.39 -9.94 -7.43
CA TYR A 21 5.25 -9.42 -6.36
C TYR A 21 6.74 -9.26 -6.76
N ARG A 22 7.03 -9.08 -8.05
CA ARG A 22 8.33 -8.52 -8.48
C ARG A 22 8.33 -7.01 -8.18
N SER A 23 8.39 -6.70 -6.88
CA SER A 23 8.96 -5.48 -6.30
C SER A 23 8.48 -4.17 -6.92
N ARG A 24 7.17 -3.93 -7.01
CA ARG A 24 6.71 -2.59 -7.40
C ARG A 24 7.06 -1.60 -6.28
N LEU A 25 7.82 -0.59 -6.65
CA LEU A 25 8.24 0.50 -5.79
C LEU A 25 7.39 1.72 -6.11
N LEU A 26 6.66 2.22 -5.12
CA LEU A 26 5.87 3.44 -5.20
C LEU A 26 6.74 4.65 -4.82
N GLY A 27 6.83 5.63 -5.70
CA GLY A 27 7.41 6.92 -5.38
C GLY A 27 6.51 7.74 -4.46
N VAL A 28 7.07 8.76 -3.81
CA VAL A 28 6.27 9.70 -2.99
C VAL A 28 5.13 10.35 -3.77
N ALA A 29 5.35 10.73 -5.03
CA ALA A 29 4.29 11.31 -5.85
C ALA A 29 3.12 10.35 -6.09
N GLU A 30 3.39 9.07 -6.35
CA GLU A 30 2.35 8.04 -6.52
C GLU A 30 1.61 7.79 -5.19
N MET A 31 2.33 7.76 -4.06
CA MET A 31 1.70 7.63 -2.74
C MET A 31 0.76 8.79 -2.43
N LEU A 32 1.14 10.03 -2.76
CA LEU A 32 0.31 11.22 -2.57
C LEU A 32 -0.95 11.17 -3.44
N ASP A 33 -0.82 10.73 -4.69
CA ASP A 33 -1.93 10.58 -5.63
C ASP A 33 -2.94 9.53 -5.13
N ILE A 34 -2.46 8.36 -4.70
CA ILE A 34 -3.29 7.29 -4.15
C ILE A 34 -4.03 7.74 -2.87
N LEU A 35 -3.34 8.47 -1.99
CA LEU A 35 -3.92 8.97 -0.73
C LEU A 35 -4.85 10.17 -0.94
N GLY A 36 -4.76 10.86 -2.07
CA GLY A 36 -5.45 12.13 -2.30
C GLY A 36 -5.01 13.24 -1.32
N VAL A 37 -3.81 13.13 -0.73
CA VAL A 37 -3.31 14.10 0.25
C VAL A 37 -2.22 14.98 -0.33
N SER A 38 -2.13 16.21 0.20
CA SER A 38 -1.09 17.14 -0.18
C SER A 38 0.29 16.71 0.33
N ARG A 39 1.36 17.20 -0.32
CA ARG A 39 2.73 16.96 0.12
C ARG A 39 3.00 17.51 1.53
N SER A 40 2.36 18.60 1.95
CA SER A 40 2.50 19.15 3.31
C SER A 40 1.93 18.19 4.34
N THR A 41 0.72 17.64 4.10
CA THR A 41 0.11 16.61 4.97
C THR A 41 1.02 15.40 5.13
N TRP A 42 1.64 14.96 4.03
CA TRP A 42 2.60 13.86 4.09
C TRP A 42 3.85 14.20 4.92
N GLN A 43 4.37 15.42 4.82
CA GLN A 43 5.54 15.81 5.64
C GLN A 43 5.18 15.91 7.13
N GLU A 44 3.99 16.39 7.46
CA GLU A 44 3.47 16.36 8.84
C GLU A 44 3.39 14.92 9.35
N TRP A 45 2.83 14.00 8.57
CA TRP A 45 2.77 12.59 8.93
C TRP A 45 4.16 11.98 9.11
N ARG A 46 5.14 12.37 8.27
CA ARG A 46 6.54 11.96 8.44
C ARG A 46 7.13 12.50 9.74
N ALA A 47 6.83 13.74 10.11
CA ALA A 47 7.27 14.32 11.38
C ALA A 47 6.66 13.57 12.58
N TYR A 48 5.41 13.13 12.46
CA TYR A 48 4.74 12.30 13.46
C TYR A 48 5.11 10.81 13.41
N GLY A 49 5.96 10.38 12.47
CA GLY A 49 6.32 8.97 12.28
C GLY A 49 5.18 8.08 11.76
N LYS A 50 4.10 8.67 11.23
CA LYS A 50 2.92 7.98 10.68
C LYS A 50 3.07 7.72 9.19
N THR A 51 4.23 7.23 8.75
CA THR A 51 4.47 6.90 7.34
C THR A 51 5.01 5.49 7.17
N PRO A 52 4.71 4.84 6.03
CA PRO A 52 5.22 3.51 5.73
C PRO A 52 6.75 3.54 5.57
N ARG A 53 7.39 2.36 5.67
CA ARG A 53 8.83 2.26 5.48
C ARG A 53 9.21 2.66 4.05
N CYS A 54 9.87 3.81 3.96
CA CYS A 54 10.39 4.34 2.71
C CYS A 54 11.90 4.14 2.64
N TYR A 55 12.39 3.86 1.45
CA TYR A 55 13.80 3.67 1.12
C TYR A 55 14.27 4.85 0.28
N LYS A 56 15.42 5.42 0.65
CA LYS A 56 16.07 6.44 -0.15
C LYS A 56 17.01 5.76 -1.15
N LEU A 57 16.76 5.97 -2.44
CA LEU A 57 17.62 5.50 -3.51
C LEU A 57 18.84 6.40 -3.66
N PRO A 58 19.94 5.90 -4.26
CA PRO A 58 21.15 6.70 -4.51
C PRO A 58 20.90 7.92 -5.42
N ASN A 59 19.85 7.90 -6.22
CA ASN A 59 19.41 9.04 -7.04
C ASN A 59 18.61 10.11 -6.26
N GLY A 60 18.49 9.97 -4.93
CA GLY A 60 17.77 10.90 -4.06
C GLY A 60 16.25 10.72 -4.05
N ARG A 61 15.69 9.82 -4.86
CA ARG A 61 14.25 9.50 -4.83
C ARG A 61 13.93 8.67 -3.59
N VAL A 62 12.77 8.93 -3.03
CA VAL A 62 12.21 8.15 -1.92
C VAL A 62 11.13 7.25 -2.49
N VAL A 63 11.27 5.95 -2.24
CA VAL A 63 10.34 4.92 -2.71
C VAL A 63 9.89 4.06 -1.54
N CYS A 64 8.63 3.66 -1.54
CA CYS A 64 8.09 2.64 -0.65
C CYS A 64 7.81 1.38 -1.47
N ARG A 65 7.81 0.21 -0.83
CA ARG A 65 7.31 -0.97 -1.51
C ARG A 65 5.79 -0.98 -1.45
N GLU A 66 5.13 -1.35 -2.55
CA GLU A 66 3.67 -1.41 -2.63
C GLU A 66 3.07 -2.27 -1.50
N ASP A 67 3.69 -3.42 -1.20
CA ASP A 67 3.23 -4.33 -0.14
C ASP A 67 3.39 -3.78 1.28
N GLU A 68 4.36 -2.89 1.49
CA GLU A 68 4.56 -2.20 2.77
C GLU A 68 3.58 -1.03 2.91
N PHE A 69 3.32 -0.33 1.80
CA PHE A 69 2.33 0.73 1.73
C PHE A 69 0.92 0.19 2.02
N ASP A 70 0.54 -0.93 1.41
CA ASP A 70 -0.74 -1.61 1.65
C ASP A 70 -0.87 -2.03 3.12
N ARG A 71 0.17 -2.66 3.70
CA ARG A 71 0.17 -3.06 5.13
C ARG A 71 0.01 -1.87 6.07
N TRP A 72 0.61 -0.73 5.74
CA TRP A 72 0.44 0.49 6.52
C TRP A 72 -0.97 1.07 6.39
N LEU A 73 -1.56 1.06 5.19
CA LEU A 73 -2.97 1.46 5.00
C LEU A 73 -3.92 0.58 5.81
N GLU A 74 -3.74 -0.74 5.78
CA GLU A 74 -4.52 -1.69 6.58
C GLU A 74 -4.41 -1.37 8.08
N SER A 75 -3.20 -1.06 8.57
CA SER A 75 -2.97 -0.65 9.96
C SER A 75 -3.67 0.66 10.34
N LEU A 76 -3.85 1.60 9.39
CA LEU A 76 -4.59 2.84 9.64
C LEU A 76 -6.09 2.61 9.66
N LEU A 77 -6.60 1.77 8.76
CA LEU A 77 -8.02 1.44 8.68
C LEU A 77 -8.49 0.65 9.91
N ASP A 78 -7.65 -0.22 10.47
CA ASP A 78 -7.95 -0.93 11.73
C ASP A 78 -8.08 0.02 12.93
N ASN A 79 -7.42 1.18 12.87
CA ASN A 79 -7.49 2.21 13.92
C ASN A 79 -8.59 3.25 13.69
N THR A 80 -9.27 3.25 12.53
CA THR A 80 -10.31 4.23 12.24
C THR A 80 -11.68 3.61 12.50
N GLU A 81 -12.43 4.19 13.43
CA GLU A 81 -13.84 3.83 13.59
C GLU A 81 -14.56 4.06 12.25
N VAL A 82 -15.30 3.05 11.81
CA VAL A 82 -16.06 3.09 10.56
C VAL A 82 -17.16 4.15 10.72
N TYR A 83 -16.98 5.32 10.09
CA TYR A 83 -18.06 6.28 9.96
C TYR A 83 -19.05 5.75 8.91
N ALA A 84 -20.12 5.12 9.41
CA ALA A 84 -21.27 4.66 8.64
C ALA A 84 -22.28 5.80 8.41
#